data_AF-A0A7L0MHW3-F1
#
_entry.id   AF-A0A7L0MHW3-F1
#
_cell.length_a   1.000
_cell.length_b   1.000
_cell.length_c   1.000
_cell.angle_alpha   90.00
_cell.angle_beta   90.00
_cell.angle_gamma   90.00
#
_symmetry.space_group_name_H-M   'P 1'
#
loop_
_entity.id
_entity.type
_entity.pdbx_description
1 polymer ?
#
loop_
_entity_poly.entity_id
_entity_poly.type
_entity_poly.pdbx_seq_one_letter_code
_entity_poly.pdbx_strand_id
1 'polypeptide(L)'
;GRIRVRGIGGGHKRRYRMIDFQRLRYEEGAPAQPFTEKVITVRYDPCRRVRDEGSAQGPEVLRSADIALVAGGNRKRWIIATENMQPGDIIKNSSHIGRMAVSANEGDAYPLGALPVGTLICNLESHPGKGAQYIRAAGTCGVLLRKVNGTAVVQLPSKRHMQVLETCVATVGRVSNVDHNKRVIGKAGRNRWLGKRPHTGLWHRKSGWAGRKIKPIPPMKSYVNLPRVAAQK
;
A
#
# COMPACT_ATOMS: atom_id res chain seq x y z
N GLY A 1 28.50 -9.04 -9.43
CA GLY A 1 27.14 -8.69 -9.85
C GLY A 1 26.69 -9.45 -11.09
N ARG A 2 26.33 -10.74 -10.96
CA ARG A 2 25.73 -11.53 -12.06
C ARG A 2 24.25 -11.14 -12.26
N ILE A 3 23.72 -11.31 -13.47
CA ILE A 3 22.33 -10.97 -13.80
C ILE A 3 21.38 -12.00 -13.16
N ARG A 4 20.49 -11.55 -12.25
CA ARG A 4 19.40 -12.38 -11.67
C ARG A 4 18.04 -12.13 -12.32
N VAL A 5 17.80 -10.90 -12.77
CA VAL A 5 16.55 -10.49 -13.45
C VAL A 5 16.94 -9.82 -14.76
N ARG A 6 16.42 -10.35 -15.87
CA ARG A 6 16.65 -9.79 -17.22
C ARG A 6 15.73 -8.59 -17.46
N GLY A 7 16.06 -7.74 -18.43
CA GLY A 7 15.17 -6.65 -18.87
C GLY A 7 15.25 -5.35 -18.06
N ILE A 8 16.18 -5.21 -17.12
CA ILE A 8 16.35 -4.03 -16.27
C ILE A 8 17.67 -3.32 -16.62
N GLY A 9 17.63 -1.99 -16.78
CA GLY A 9 18.83 -1.14 -16.94
C GLY A 9 18.66 0.01 -17.94
N GLY A 10 19.57 0.99 -17.88
CA GLY A 10 19.67 2.09 -18.85
C GLY A 10 18.56 3.16 -18.79
N GLY A 11 17.88 3.31 -17.65
CA GLY A 11 16.86 4.35 -17.45
C GLY A 11 17.46 5.71 -17.05
N HIS A 12 16.63 6.75 -17.04
CA HIS A 12 17.03 8.08 -16.54
C HIS A 12 17.44 8.00 -15.06
N LYS A 13 18.44 8.78 -14.64
CA LYS A 13 18.87 8.86 -13.23
C LYS A 13 17.71 9.27 -12.33
N ARG A 14 17.56 8.65 -11.16
CA ARG A 14 16.48 8.91 -10.19
C ARG A 14 17.06 9.16 -8.82
N ARG A 15 16.43 10.07 -8.08
CA ARG A 15 16.73 10.30 -6.67
C ARG A 15 15.62 9.68 -5.84
N TYR A 16 16.01 8.84 -4.90
CA TYR A 16 15.08 8.18 -4.01
C TYR A 16 14.53 9.17 -2.98
N ARG A 17 13.23 9.07 -2.70
CA ARG A 17 12.59 9.76 -1.59
C ARG A 17 12.16 8.72 -0.57
N MET A 18 12.56 8.93 0.67
CA MET A 18 12.16 8.10 1.80
C MET A 18 10.68 8.35 2.07
N ILE A 19 9.87 7.29 1.98
CA ILE A 19 8.43 7.33 2.24
C ILE A 19 8.19 6.64 3.57
N ASP A 20 7.38 7.26 4.41
CA ASP A 20 6.91 6.65 5.65
C ASP A 20 5.61 5.87 5.38
N PHE A 21 5.72 4.55 5.36
CA PHE A 21 4.55 3.66 5.21
C PHE A 21 3.80 3.45 6.52
N GLN A 22 4.34 3.89 7.65
CA GLN A 22 3.70 3.80 8.95
C GLN A 22 3.01 5.13 9.26
N ARG A 23 1.71 5.23 8.93
CA ARG A 23 0.93 6.44 9.17
C ARG A 23 0.89 6.79 10.66
N LEU A 24 0.67 5.79 11.50
CA LEU A 24 0.68 5.93 12.95
C LEU A 24 2.09 5.77 13.51
N ARG A 25 2.85 6.86 13.51
CA ARG A 25 4.15 6.96 14.16
C ARG A 25 4.11 8.13 15.12
N TYR A 26 4.30 7.92 16.41
CA TYR A 26 4.36 9.00 17.39
C TYR A 26 5.76 9.64 17.41
N GLU A 27 5.86 10.90 17.81
CA GLU A 27 7.16 11.55 18.04
C GLU A 27 7.78 11.02 19.34
N GLU A 28 9.11 10.98 19.41
CA GLU A 28 9.82 10.53 20.60
C GLU A 28 9.50 11.44 21.78
N GLY A 29 8.94 10.88 22.86
CA GLY A 29 8.51 11.63 24.05
C GLY A 29 7.10 12.22 24.00
N ALA A 30 6.40 12.16 22.86
CA ALA A 30 5.01 12.59 22.77
C ALA A 30 4.05 11.49 23.28
N PRO A 31 2.95 11.83 23.99
CA PRO A 31 1.95 10.84 24.36
C PRO A 31 1.29 10.25 23.10
N ALA A 32 0.85 8.99 23.19
CA ALA A 32 0.18 8.25 22.11
C ALA A 32 -1.25 8.78 21.87
N GLN A 33 -1.35 10.04 21.46
CA GLN A 33 -2.60 10.73 21.18
C GLN A 33 -2.84 10.86 19.67
N PRO A 34 -4.11 10.92 19.23
CA PRO A 34 -4.44 11.26 17.85
C PRO A 34 -3.79 12.59 17.46
N PHE A 35 -3.15 12.63 16.30
CA PHE A 35 -2.52 13.84 15.79
C PHE A 35 -3.01 14.16 14.38
N THR A 36 -2.99 15.43 14.06
CA THR A 36 -3.32 15.93 12.73
C THR A 36 -2.06 16.35 12.02
N GLU A 37 -2.06 16.20 10.70
CA GLU A 37 -0.98 16.69 9.86
C GLU A 37 -1.56 17.50 8.70
N LYS A 38 -0.83 18.51 8.26
CA LYS A 38 -1.19 19.34 7.12
C LYS A 38 -0.45 18.88 5.88
N VAL A 39 -1.17 18.73 4.76
CA VAL A 39 -0.60 18.46 3.46
C VAL A 39 0.04 19.74 2.93
N ILE A 40 1.35 19.72 2.69
CA ILE A 40 2.09 20.87 2.15
C ILE A 40 2.04 20.89 0.63
N THR A 41 2.40 19.77 0.00
CA THR A 41 2.40 19.65 -1.47
C THR A 41 2.21 18.20 -1.90
N VAL A 42 1.58 18.00 -3.06
CA VAL A 42 1.52 16.70 -3.74
C VAL A 42 2.47 16.75 -4.95
N ARG A 43 3.30 15.72 -5.11
CA ARG A 43 4.33 15.65 -6.15
C ARG A 43 4.39 14.28 -6.81
N TYR A 44 4.81 14.29 -8.07
CA TYR A 44 5.14 13.08 -8.81
C TYR A 44 6.37 12.34 -8.25
N ASP A 45 6.29 11.01 -8.13
CA ASP A 45 7.42 10.13 -7.77
C ASP A 45 7.94 9.31 -8.97
N PRO A 46 9.22 9.48 -9.40
CA PRO A 46 9.79 8.70 -10.50
C PRO A 46 10.25 7.30 -10.08
N CYS A 47 10.36 7.01 -8.79
CA CYS A 47 10.67 5.68 -8.30
C CYS A 47 9.49 4.77 -8.67
N ARG A 48 9.73 3.66 -9.38
CA ARG A 48 8.65 2.77 -9.88
C ARG A 48 8.62 1.40 -9.21
N ARG A 49 9.80 0.96 -8.79
CA ARG A 49 10.06 -0.25 -8.02
C ARG A 49 11.21 0.05 -7.11
N VAL A 50 11.01 -0.12 -5.81
CA VAL A 50 12.11 -0.10 -4.85
C VAL A 50 12.02 -1.39 -4.05
N ARG A 51 13.14 -2.10 -3.94
CA ARG A 51 13.34 -3.05 -2.85
C ARG A 51 13.75 -2.20 -1.65
N ASP A 52 12.93 -2.16 -0.62
CA ASP A 52 13.37 -1.57 0.64
C ASP A 52 14.48 -2.48 1.18
N GLU A 53 15.69 -1.93 1.36
CA GLU A 53 16.92 -2.70 1.59
C GLU A 53 17.03 -3.34 2.99
N GLY A 54 16.01 -3.17 3.86
CA GLY A 54 16.03 -3.62 5.26
C GLY A 54 15.34 -4.95 5.57
N SER A 55 14.82 -5.70 4.58
CA SER A 55 14.29 -7.05 4.86
C SER A 55 14.53 -8.02 3.71
N ALA A 56 15.13 -9.18 4.02
CA ALA A 56 15.35 -10.28 3.07
C ALA A 56 14.04 -10.81 2.45
N GLN A 57 12.88 -10.46 3.03
CA GLN A 57 11.52 -10.73 2.56
C GLN A 57 10.66 -9.45 2.38
N GLY A 58 11.26 -8.31 2.03
CA GLY A 58 10.52 -7.06 1.83
C GLY A 58 9.68 -7.07 0.55
N PRO A 59 8.39 -6.66 0.58
CA PRO A 59 7.57 -6.57 -0.61
C PRO A 59 8.11 -5.48 -1.54
N GLU A 60 8.36 -5.83 -2.81
CA GLU A 60 8.72 -4.90 -3.88
C GLU A 60 7.69 -3.77 -3.93
N VAL A 61 8.12 -2.54 -3.61
CA VAL A 61 7.21 -1.39 -3.55
C VAL A 61 6.95 -0.91 -4.97
N LEU A 62 5.75 -1.17 -5.49
CA LEU A 62 5.32 -0.60 -6.75
C LEU A 62 4.89 0.86 -6.55
N ARG A 63 5.81 1.78 -6.82
CA ARG A 63 5.57 3.22 -6.69
C ARG A 63 5.07 3.78 -8.02
N SER A 64 3.78 3.64 -8.24
CA SER A 64 3.12 4.28 -9.40
C SER A 64 2.28 5.49 -8.99
N ALA A 65 2.05 5.63 -7.69
CA ALA A 65 1.25 6.68 -7.07
C ALA A 65 2.05 7.97 -6.91
N ASP A 66 1.34 9.07 -6.75
CA ASP A 66 1.92 10.34 -6.35
C ASP A 66 2.16 10.35 -4.84
N ILE A 67 3.07 11.22 -4.40
CA ILE A 67 3.47 11.34 -3.00
C ILE A 67 3.08 12.71 -2.46
N ALA A 68 2.66 12.74 -1.20
CA ALA A 68 2.35 13.97 -0.49
C ALA A 68 3.43 14.26 0.54
N LEU A 69 3.90 15.52 0.57
CA LEU A 69 4.69 16.03 1.68
C LEU A 69 3.73 16.51 2.76
N VAL A 70 3.89 15.97 3.94
CA VAL A 70 3.02 16.22 5.08
C VAL A 70 3.85 16.70 6.26
N ALA A 71 3.31 17.65 7.01
CA ALA A 71 3.92 18.17 8.23
C ALA A 71 2.93 18.17 9.39
N GLY A 72 3.40 17.75 10.56
CA GLY A 72 2.65 17.82 11.81
C GLY A 72 3.66 17.91 12.96
N GLY A 73 3.38 18.75 13.95
CA GLY A 73 4.35 19.05 15.01
C GLY A 73 5.67 19.56 14.45
N ASN A 74 6.77 18.90 14.81
CA ASN A 74 8.13 19.31 14.44
C ASN A 74 8.74 18.49 13.30
N ARG A 75 7.98 17.59 12.66
CA ARG A 75 8.49 16.71 11.60
C ARG A 75 7.80 16.92 10.25
N LYS A 76 8.53 16.55 9.20
CA LYS A 76 8.01 16.46 7.82
C LYS A 76 8.31 15.07 7.27
N ARG A 77 7.35 14.48 6.57
CA ARG A 77 7.51 13.15 5.96
C ARG A 77 6.77 13.04 4.65
N TRP A 78 7.27 12.15 3.79
CA TRP A 78 6.57 11.77 2.57
C TRP A 78 5.65 10.60 2.84
N ILE A 79 4.41 10.71 2.38
CA ILE A 79 3.42 9.63 2.40
C ILE A 79 2.91 9.37 0.98
N ILE A 80 2.21 8.26 0.77
CA ILE A 80 1.45 8.03 -0.46
C ILE A 80 0.23 8.96 -0.45
N ALA A 81 0.02 9.71 -1.54
CA ALA A 81 -1.15 10.56 -1.69
C ALA A 81 -2.40 9.73 -2.04
N THR A 82 -3.54 10.12 -1.48
CA THR A 82 -4.86 9.61 -1.88
C THR A 82 -5.38 10.35 -3.12
N GLU A 83 -6.47 9.88 -3.71
CA GLU A 83 -7.02 10.35 -4.99
C GLU A 83 -7.32 11.85 -5.00
N ASN A 84 -8.04 12.35 -3.99
CA ASN A 84 -8.48 13.75 -3.93
C ASN A 84 -7.64 14.62 -3.00
N MET A 85 -6.43 14.20 -2.64
CA MET A 85 -5.59 14.94 -1.70
C MET A 85 -5.03 16.23 -2.32
N GLN A 86 -5.28 17.38 -1.68
CA GLN A 86 -4.83 18.69 -2.12
C GLN A 86 -3.85 19.35 -1.13
N PRO A 87 -2.98 20.25 -1.60
CA PRO A 87 -2.20 21.11 -0.72
C PRO A 87 -3.10 21.96 0.19
N GLY A 88 -2.87 21.92 1.49
CA GLY A 88 -3.66 22.63 2.50
C GLY A 88 -4.54 21.72 3.35
N ASP A 89 -4.85 20.51 2.87
CA ASP A 89 -5.73 19.57 3.57
C ASP A 89 -5.17 19.14 4.93
N ILE A 90 -6.06 18.89 5.88
CA ILE A 90 -5.74 18.40 7.22
C ILE A 90 -6.15 16.94 7.30
N ILE A 91 -5.18 16.06 7.51
CA ILE A 91 -5.35 14.61 7.65
C ILE A 91 -5.24 14.21 9.11
N LYS A 92 -6.10 13.30 9.55
CA LYS A 92 -6.14 12.78 10.92
C LYS A 92 -5.50 11.40 10.98
N ASN A 93 -4.63 11.19 11.97
CA ASN A 93 -4.09 9.88 12.29
C ASN A 93 -4.49 9.52 13.72
N SER A 94 -5.20 8.42 13.91
CA SER A 94 -5.57 7.94 15.25
C SER A 94 -5.38 6.43 15.37
N SER A 95 -5.07 5.97 16.59
CA SER A 95 -5.07 4.54 16.94
C SER A 95 -6.28 4.14 17.77
N HIS A 96 -7.18 5.07 18.06
CA HIS A 96 -8.30 4.83 18.96
C HIS A 96 -9.40 4.04 18.26
N ILE A 97 -9.80 2.91 18.87
CA ILE A 97 -10.94 2.11 18.44
C ILE A 97 -12.11 2.47 19.34
N GLY A 98 -13.00 3.32 18.83
CA GLY A 98 -14.23 3.68 19.52
C GLY A 98 -15.28 2.57 19.45
N ARG A 99 -16.27 2.62 20.34
CA ARG A 99 -17.43 1.72 20.31
C ARG A 99 -18.30 1.93 19.05
N MET A 100 -18.39 3.17 18.60
CA MET A 100 -19.07 3.56 17.37
C MET A 100 -18.07 3.76 16.23
N ALA A 101 -18.50 3.45 15.01
CA ALA A 101 -17.69 3.65 13.82
C ALA A 101 -17.46 5.14 13.55
N VAL A 102 -16.26 5.50 13.10
CA VAL A 102 -15.89 6.87 12.77
C VAL A 102 -16.25 7.16 11.31
N SER A 103 -16.90 8.31 11.06
CA SER A 103 -17.02 8.86 9.71
C SER A 103 -15.68 9.46 9.30
N ALA A 104 -14.85 8.66 8.62
CA ALA A 104 -13.50 9.05 8.21
C ALA A 104 -13.50 9.72 6.83
N ASN A 105 -12.72 10.78 6.70
CA ASN A 105 -12.50 11.44 5.42
C ASN A 105 -11.39 10.74 4.63
N GLU A 106 -11.31 11.00 3.33
CA GLU A 106 -10.22 10.52 2.50
C GLU A 106 -8.86 11.07 2.99
N GLY A 107 -7.85 10.21 3.08
CA GLY A 107 -6.51 10.56 3.58
C GLY A 107 -6.30 10.37 5.08
N ASP A 108 -7.39 10.20 5.84
CA ASP A 108 -7.33 9.86 7.25
C ASP A 108 -6.83 8.41 7.45
N ALA A 109 -6.09 8.19 8.54
CA ALA A 109 -5.61 6.87 8.92
C ALA A 109 -6.19 6.44 10.27
N TYR A 110 -6.89 5.31 10.25
CA TYR A 110 -7.57 4.73 11.40
C TYR A 110 -7.29 3.21 11.47
N PRO A 111 -7.45 2.58 12.64
CA PRO A 111 -7.47 1.13 12.74
C PRO A 111 -8.71 0.57 12.03
N LEU A 112 -8.61 -0.63 11.47
CA LEU A 112 -9.74 -1.30 10.82
C LEU A 112 -10.95 -1.46 11.75
N GLY A 113 -10.71 -1.62 13.05
CA GLY A 113 -11.74 -1.70 14.08
C GLY A 113 -12.60 -0.44 14.20
N ALA A 114 -12.06 0.73 13.88
CA ALA A 114 -12.78 2.01 13.98
C ALA A 114 -13.61 2.36 12.73
N LEU A 115 -13.33 1.73 11.58
CA LEU A 115 -13.96 2.07 10.30
C LEU A 115 -15.30 1.35 10.07
N PRO A 116 -16.30 1.97 9.44
CA PRO A 116 -17.53 1.27 9.08
C PRO A 116 -17.28 0.16 8.04
N VAL A 117 -18.14 -0.84 8.02
CA VAL A 117 -18.09 -1.90 6.99
C VAL A 117 -18.42 -1.28 5.63
N GLY A 118 -17.73 -1.72 4.57
CA GLY A 118 -17.89 -1.21 3.21
C GLY A 118 -16.97 -0.05 2.86
N THR A 119 -16.18 0.48 3.80
CA THR A 119 -15.24 1.57 3.52
C THR A 119 -14.16 1.15 2.53
N LEU A 120 -13.86 2.05 1.59
CA LEU A 120 -12.70 1.94 0.72
C LEU A 120 -11.43 2.29 1.50
N ILE A 121 -10.44 1.42 1.41
CA ILE A 121 -9.17 1.57 2.12
C ILE A 121 -7.96 1.34 1.20
N CYS A 122 -6.85 2.00 1.52
CA CYS A 122 -5.53 1.78 0.93
C CYS A 122 -4.44 1.73 2.02
N ASN A 123 -3.21 1.42 1.61
CA ASN A 123 -2.05 1.36 2.52
C ASN A 123 -2.28 0.47 3.75
N LEU A 124 -2.67 -0.78 3.52
CA LEU A 124 -3.02 -1.72 4.58
C LEU A 124 -1.79 -2.40 5.19
N GLU A 125 -1.74 -2.42 6.52
CA GLU A 125 -0.77 -3.18 7.32
C GLU A 125 -1.12 -4.68 7.37
N SER A 126 -0.11 -5.55 7.45
CA SER A 126 -0.34 -6.99 7.64
C SER A 126 -0.44 -7.39 9.12
N HIS A 127 0.31 -6.69 9.97
CA HIS A 127 0.31 -6.81 11.43
C HIS A 127 0.43 -5.39 12.00
N PRO A 128 -0.10 -5.12 13.20
CA PRO A 128 -0.09 -3.78 13.78
C PRO A 128 1.34 -3.26 13.89
N GLY A 129 1.59 -2.05 13.37
CA GLY A 129 2.91 -1.39 13.47
C GLY A 129 3.96 -1.88 12.48
N LYS A 130 3.66 -2.87 11.63
CA LYS A 130 4.59 -3.32 10.57
C LYS A 130 4.68 -2.35 9.39
N GLY A 131 3.81 -1.35 9.35
CA GLY A 131 3.68 -0.41 8.23
C GLY A 131 2.93 -1.00 7.04
N ALA A 132 2.47 -0.10 6.16
CA ALA A 132 1.66 -0.47 5.01
C ALA A 132 2.43 -1.31 4.00
N GLN A 133 1.93 -2.53 3.73
CA GLN A 133 2.53 -3.44 2.76
C GLN A 133 1.63 -3.65 1.53
N TYR A 134 0.32 -3.60 1.72
CA TYR A 134 -0.69 -3.88 0.70
C TYR A 134 -1.38 -2.60 0.20
N ILE A 135 -1.93 -2.67 -1.02
CA ILE A 135 -2.77 -1.62 -1.61
C ILE A 135 -2.05 -0.25 -1.68
N ARG A 136 -0.85 -0.24 -2.27
CA ARG A 136 0.02 0.95 -2.41
C ARG A 136 0.13 1.47 -3.84
N ALA A 137 -0.39 0.72 -4.81
CA ALA A 137 -0.22 1.06 -6.22
C ALA A 137 -1.26 2.11 -6.66
N ALA A 138 -0.91 2.89 -7.69
CA ALA A 138 -1.77 3.93 -8.24
C ALA A 138 -3.17 3.42 -8.56
N GLY A 139 -4.19 4.18 -8.14
CA GLY A 139 -5.60 3.85 -8.36
C GLY A 139 -6.10 2.60 -7.64
N THR A 140 -5.30 1.94 -6.79
CA THR A 140 -5.76 0.75 -6.06
C THR A 140 -6.54 1.11 -4.80
N CYS A 141 -7.57 0.33 -4.52
CA CYS A 141 -8.35 0.37 -3.28
C CYS A 141 -8.76 -1.06 -2.90
N GLY A 142 -8.92 -1.30 -1.61
CA GLY A 142 -9.57 -2.49 -1.05
C GLY A 142 -10.85 -2.09 -0.34
N VAL A 143 -11.61 -3.09 0.10
CA VAL A 143 -12.90 -2.89 0.78
C VAL A 143 -12.89 -3.66 2.08
N LEU A 144 -13.31 -3.01 3.17
CA LEU A 144 -13.54 -3.67 4.45
C LEU A 144 -14.87 -4.45 4.38
N LEU A 145 -14.83 -5.78 4.45
CA LEU A 145 -16.01 -6.64 4.24
C LEU A 145 -16.78 -6.92 5.52
N ARG A 146 -16.09 -7.30 6.60
CA ARG A 146 -16.70 -7.64 7.89
C ARG A 146 -15.67 -7.67 9.00
N LYS A 147 -16.15 -7.63 10.23
CA LYS A 147 -15.35 -7.77 11.45
C LYS A 147 -15.87 -8.96 12.25
N VAL A 148 -14.97 -9.80 12.75
CA VAL A 148 -15.28 -11.00 13.52
C VAL A 148 -14.23 -11.17 14.61
N ASN A 149 -14.64 -11.25 15.87
CA ASN A 149 -13.77 -11.59 17.02
C ASN A 149 -12.45 -10.81 17.08
N GLY A 150 -12.50 -9.47 16.97
CA GLY A 150 -11.29 -8.64 17.00
C GLY A 150 -10.44 -8.68 15.72
N THR A 151 -10.97 -9.26 14.64
CA THR A 151 -10.31 -9.36 13.33
C THR A 151 -11.16 -8.73 12.25
N ALA A 152 -10.52 -8.19 11.24
CA ALA A 152 -11.14 -7.57 10.07
C ALA A 152 -10.83 -8.39 8.82
N VAL A 153 -11.84 -8.60 7.98
CA VAL A 153 -11.70 -9.22 6.67
C VAL A 153 -11.73 -8.14 5.60
N VAL A 154 -10.65 -8.04 4.83
CA VAL A 154 -10.48 -7.07 3.76
C VAL A 154 -10.42 -7.78 2.41
N GLN A 155 -11.10 -7.22 1.41
CA GLN A 155 -10.94 -7.60 0.01
C GLN A 155 -9.78 -6.82 -0.62
N LEU A 156 -8.78 -7.53 -1.14
CA LEU A 156 -7.68 -6.93 -1.89
C LEU A 156 -8.10 -6.58 -3.33
N PRO A 157 -7.35 -5.71 -4.05
CA PRO A 157 -7.61 -5.40 -5.46
C PRO A 157 -7.64 -6.63 -6.39
N SER A 158 -6.97 -7.72 -6.00
CA SER A 158 -7.00 -9.00 -6.72
C SER A 158 -8.27 -9.83 -6.46
N LYS A 159 -9.26 -9.26 -5.75
CA LYS A 159 -10.47 -9.92 -5.24
C LYS A 159 -10.24 -11.03 -4.20
N ARG A 160 -8.98 -11.29 -3.82
CA ARG A 160 -8.65 -12.24 -2.74
C ARG A 160 -8.99 -11.62 -1.38
N HIS A 161 -9.59 -12.41 -0.50
CA HIS A 161 -9.85 -12.00 0.89
C HIS A 161 -8.63 -12.19 1.78
N MET A 162 -8.44 -11.27 2.72
CA MET A 162 -7.37 -11.27 3.69
C MET A 162 -7.93 -10.96 5.08
N GLN A 163 -7.57 -11.76 6.09
CA GLN A 163 -7.94 -11.55 7.48
C GLN A 163 -6.76 -10.97 8.24
N VAL A 164 -7.01 -9.89 8.97
CA VAL A 164 -6.03 -9.08 9.70
C VAL A 164 -6.60 -8.70 11.07
N LEU A 165 -5.77 -8.34 12.05
CA LEU A 165 -6.24 -7.80 13.32
C LEU A 165 -6.95 -6.45 13.13
N GLU A 166 -7.95 -6.16 13.95
CA GLU A 166 -8.68 -4.89 13.90
C GLU A 166 -7.82 -3.67 14.27
N THR A 167 -6.73 -3.90 15.00
CA THR A 167 -5.75 -2.92 15.42
C THR A 167 -4.79 -2.48 14.31
N CYS A 168 -4.78 -3.18 13.17
CA CYS A 168 -4.01 -2.76 12.01
C CYS A 168 -4.54 -1.46 11.43
N VAL A 169 -3.62 -0.55 11.09
CA VAL A 169 -3.96 0.75 10.52
C VAL A 169 -4.16 0.63 9.01
N ALA A 170 -5.14 1.35 8.50
CA ALA A 170 -5.33 1.56 7.07
C ALA A 170 -5.66 3.04 6.80
N THR A 171 -5.36 3.50 5.59
CA THR A 171 -5.76 4.84 5.14
C THR A 171 -7.08 4.73 4.39
N VAL A 172 -7.99 5.67 4.63
CA VAL A 172 -9.30 5.70 3.97
C VAL A 172 -9.18 6.32 2.58
N GLY A 173 -9.86 5.72 1.61
CA GLY A 173 -9.92 6.16 0.22
C GLY A 173 -9.10 5.31 -0.75
N ARG A 174 -8.92 5.84 -1.97
CA ARG A 174 -8.16 5.22 -3.06
C ARG A 174 -6.79 5.90 -3.18
N VAL A 175 -5.80 5.18 -3.70
CA VAL A 175 -4.49 5.74 -4.01
C VAL A 175 -4.58 6.68 -5.22
N SER A 176 -3.83 7.78 -5.19
CA SER A 176 -3.68 8.76 -6.28
C SER A 176 -3.31 8.15 -7.65
N ASN A 177 -3.47 8.96 -8.70
CA ASN A 177 -3.13 8.64 -10.09
C ASN A 177 -3.97 7.48 -10.66
N VAL A 178 -5.30 7.62 -10.63
CA VAL A 178 -6.24 6.56 -11.04
C VAL A 178 -6.09 6.18 -12.52
N ASP A 179 -5.83 7.16 -13.38
CA ASP A 179 -5.68 6.96 -14.83
C ASP A 179 -4.29 6.42 -15.24
N HIS A 180 -3.45 6.00 -14.28
CA HIS A 180 -2.15 5.39 -14.57
C HIS A 180 -2.27 4.20 -15.55
N ASN A 181 -3.37 3.44 -15.48
CA ASN A 181 -3.58 2.29 -16.35
C ASN A 181 -3.87 2.67 -17.82
N LYS A 182 -4.44 3.87 -18.06
CA LYS A 182 -4.85 4.35 -19.39
C LYS A 182 -3.68 4.99 -20.15
N ARG A 183 -2.54 5.15 -19.50
CA ARG A 183 -1.37 5.81 -20.07
C ARG A 183 -0.79 5.04 -21.26
N VAL A 184 -0.83 5.65 -22.44
CA VAL A 184 -0.19 5.13 -23.65
C VAL A 184 1.32 5.42 -23.65
N ILE A 185 2.14 4.40 -23.88
CA ILE A 185 3.61 4.54 -23.92
C ILE A 185 4.06 5.28 -25.19
N GLY A 186 3.37 5.07 -26.32
CA GLY A 186 3.62 5.76 -27.59
C GLY A 186 4.81 5.18 -28.36
N LYS A 187 6.03 5.32 -27.83
CA LYS A 187 7.27 4.87 -28.50
C LYS A 187 8.14 3.97 -27.64
N ALA A 188 8.91 3.08 -28.28
CA ALA A 188 9.86 2.20 -27.61
C ALA A 188 10.89 2.97 -26.74
N GLY A 189 11.29 4.18 -27.17
CA GLY A 189 12.20 5.05 -26.41
C GLY A 189 11.68 5.39 -24.99
N ARG A 190 10.36 5.56 -24.81
CA ARG A 190 9.79 5.82 -23.48
C ARG A 190 9.97 4.63 -22.53
N ASN A 191 9.95 3.39 -23.04
CA ASN A 191 10.30 2.21 -22.23
C ASN A 191 11.77 2.21 -21.80
N ARG A 192 12.67 2.68 -22.67
CA ARG A 192 14.09 2.83 -22.34
C ARG A 192 14.30 3.86 -21.22
N TRP A 193 13.64 5.03 -21.30
CA TRP A 193 13.68 6.04 -20.23
C TRP A 193 13.18 5.50 -18.88
N LEU A 194 12.21 4.60 -18.91
CA LEU A 194 11.68 3.93 -17.72
C LEU A 194 12.61 2.85 -17.15
N GLY A 195 13.74 2.54 -17.81
CA GLY A 195 14.72 1.53 -17.39
C GLY A 195 14.34 0.10 -17.78
N LYS A 196 13.46 -0.06 -18.77
CA LYS A 196 13.06 -1.37 -19.30
C LYS A 196 13.83 -1.66 -20.60
N ARG A 197 14.63 -2.73 -20.61
CA ARG A 197 15.32 -3.23 -21.79
C ARG A 197 14.39 -4.12 -22.63
N PRO A 198 14.62 -4.26 -23.95
CA PRO A 198 13.83 -5.16 -24.77
C PRO A 198 13.96 -6.62 -24.31
N HIS A 199 12.94 -7.43 -24.63
CA HIS A 199 13.00 -8.87 -24.44
C HIS A 199 13.99 -9.51 -25.42
N THR A 200 14.42 -10.73 -25.12
CA THR A 200 15.29 -11.51 -26.00
C THR A 200 14.58 -11.86 -27.30
N GLY A 201 15.29 -11.81 -28.43
CA GLY A 201 14.78 -12.28 -29.72
C GLY A 201 14.72 -13.81 -29.86
N LEU A 202 15.18 -14.56 -28.86
CA LEU A 202 15.12 -16.01 -28.86
C LEU A 202 13.67 -16.49 -28.86
N TRP A 203 13.31 -17.23 -29.89
CA TRP A 203 12.02 -17.88 -29.99
C TRP A 203 11.93 -19.05 -29.01
N HIS A 204 10.82 -19.13 -28.28
CA HIS A 204 10.52 -20.25 -27.38
C HIS A 204 9.18 -20.86 -27.76
N ARG A 205 9.12 -22.18 -27.92
CA ARG A 205 7.87 -22.90 -28.16
C ARG A 205 6.99 -22.78 -26.92
N LYS A 206 5.72 -22.37 -27.10
CA LYS A 206 4.73 -22.40 -26.02
C LYS A 206 4.49 -23.85 -25.59
N SER A 207 4.48 -24.11 -24.29
CA SER A 207 4.19 -25.42 -23.71
C SER A 207 2.89 -25.38 -22.88
N GLY A 208 2.55 -26.46 -22.18
CA GLY A 208 1.25 -26.64 -21.52
C GLY A 208 0.87 -25.62 -20.42
N TRP A 209 1.83 -24.79 -19.97
CA TRP A 209 1.54 -23.65 -19.09
C TRP A 209 0.82 -22.52 -19.83
N ALA A 210 1.05 -22.38 -21.13
CA ALA A 210 0.39 -21.40 -21.97
C ALA A 210 -1.09 -21.77 -22.17
N GLY A 211 -1.93 -20.75 -22.38
CA GLY A 211 -3.39 -20.91 -22.49
C GLY A 211 -4.13 -20.37 -21.26
N ARG A 212 -5.42 -20.10 -21.44
CA ARG A 212 -6.27 -19.55 -20.38
C ARG A 212 -6.45 -20.59 -19.27
N LYS A 213 -6.09 -20.23 -18.03
CA LYS A 213 -6.33 -21.06 -16.84
C LYS A 213 -7.41 -20.42 -16.01
N ILE A 214 -8.59 -21.03 -15.96
CA ILE A 214 -9.68 -20.61 -15.09
C ILE A 214 -9.47 -21.35 -13.77
N LYS A 215 -9.02 -20.61 -12.76
CA LYS A 215 -8.80 -21.13 -11.40
C LYS A 215 -9.83 -20.53 -10.46
N PRO A 216 -10.31 -21.30 -9.46
CA PRO A 216 -11.14 -20.72 -8.41
C PRO A 216 -10.35 -19.66 -7.63
N ILE A 217 -11.06 -18.76 -6.97
CA ILE A 217 -10.44 -17.75 -6.10
C ILE A 217 -9.67 -18.48 -5.00
N PRO A 218 -8.39 -18.16 -4.76
CA PRO A 218 -7.62 -18.82 -3.72
C PRO A 218 -8.22 -18.54 -2.34
N PRO A 219 -8.04 -19.44 -1.37
CA PRO A 219 -8.60 -19.28 -0.04
C PRO A 219 -8.10 -18.01 0.64
N MET A 220 -8.93 -17.54 1.59
CA MET A 220 -8.63 -16.36 2.41
C MET A 220 -7.27 -16.51 3.08
N LYS A 221 -6.44 -15.47 2.99
CA LYS A 221 -5.14 -15.44 3.68
C LYS A 221 -5.35 -14.89 5.08
N SER A 222 -5.06 -15.66 6.12
CA SER A 222 -5.14 -15.18 7.50
C SER A 222 -3.76 -14.83 8.05
N TYR A 223 -3.68 -13.67 8.70
CA TYR A 223 -2.51 -13.20 9.47
C TYR A 223 -2.71 -13.32 10.98
N VAL A 224 -3.85 -13.87 11.41
CA VAL A 224 -4.20 -14.01 12.81
C VAL A 224 -3.72 -15.37 13.27
N ASN A 225 -2.85 -15.38 14.28
CA ASN A 225 -2.48 -16.61 14.97
C ASN A 225 -3.60 -16.94 15.95
N LEU A 226 -4.34 -18.03 15.72
CA LEU A 226 -5.29 -18.52 16.71
C LEU A 226 -4.51 -18.89 17.98
N PRO A 227 -5.00 -18.54 19.18
CA PRO A 227 -4.43 -19.09 20.39
C PRO A 227 -4.51 -20.61 20.28
N ARG A 228 -3.37 -21.30 20.44
CA ARG A 228 -3.40 -22.77 20.54
C ARG A 228 -4.27 -23.09 21.74
N VAL A 229 -5.33 -23.87 21.53
CA VAL A 229 -6.08 -24.45 22.63
C VAL A 229 -5.06 -25.21 23.46
N ALA A 230 -4.72 -24.68 24.64
CA ALA A 230 -4.02 -25.48 25.63
C ALA A 230 -4.96 -26.64 25.91
N ALA A 231 -4.56 -27.86 25.53
CA ALA A 231 -5.29 -29.05 25.91
C ALA A 231 -5.41 -29.01 27.44
N GLN A 232 -6.61 -28.73 27.94
CA GLN A 232 -6.91 -28.88 29.35
C GLN A 232 -6.72 -30.37 29.64
N LYS A 233 -5.70 -30.68 30.44
CA LYS A 233 -5.53 -31.99 31.06
C LYS A 233 -6.55 -32.16 32.16
#